data_AF-A0A378IY91-F1
#
_entry.id   AF-A0A378IY91-F1
#
_cell.length_a   1.000
_cell.length_b   1.000
_cell.length_c   1.000
_cell.angle_alpha   90.00
_cell.angle_beta   90.00
_cell.angle_gamma   90.00
#
_symmetry.space_group_name_H-M   'P 1'
#
loop_
_entity.id
_entity.type
_entity.pdbx_description
1 polymer ?
#
loop_
_entity_poly.entity_id
_entity_poly.type
_entity_poly.pdbx_seq_one_letter_code
_entity_poly.pdbx_strand_id
1 'polypeptide(L)'
;MDKRFFSPLELMRIATEHAYCAEYLLPGNAKVTMYGDSNCDTLAAITTLMYAAFELTFKAYLLHEHKKNNQHKNLMELLESGLELELSHEDRKLLKYLARHQAFRKGVDYELWEDRQDLHGFCVEIIELYERVQQLMPIELQSEYQSV
;
A
#
# COMPACT_ATOMS: atom_id res chain seq x y z
N MET A 1 0.74 5.23 -28.01
CA MET A 1 0.24 4.26 -27.02
C MET A 1 -0.99 4.89 -26.38
N ASP A 2 -2.18 4.35 -26.66
CA ASP A 2 -3.38 4.74 -25.91
C ASP A 2 -3.18 4.36 -24.45
N LYS A 3 -3.32 5.34 -23.56
CA LYS A 3 -3.27 5.09 -22.11
C LYS A 3 -4.55 4.35 -21.73
N ARG A 4 -4.46 3.02 -21.62
CA ARG A 4 -5.53 2.22 -21.00
C ARG A 4 -5.58 2.60 -19.52
N PHE A 5 -6.70 3.20 -19.10
CA PHE A 5 -6.98 3.44 -17.70
C PHE A 5 -7.60 2.17 -17.10
N PHE A 6 -7.17 1.81 -15.89
CA PHE A 6 -7.75 0.69 -15.16
C PHE A 6 -9.09 1.09 -14.55
N SER A 7 -10.04 0.16 -14.53
CA SER A 7 -11.29 0.26 -13.76
C SER A 7 -11.01 0.17 -12.25
N PRO A 8 -11.94 0.63 -11.39
CA PRO A 8 -11.81 0.44 -9.94
C PRO A 8 -11.54 -1.02 -9.53
N LEU A 9 -12.22 -2.00 -10.15
CA LEU A 9 -12.03 -3.42 -9.85
C LEU A 9 -10.65 -3.94 -10.27
N GLU A 10 -10.14 -3.53 -11.44
CA GLU A 10 -8.78 -3.88 -11.87
C GLU A 10 -7.74 -3.29 -10.91
N LEU A 11 -7.92 -2.04 -10.48
CA LEU A 11 -7.04 -1.40 -9.50
C LEU A 11 -7.06 -2.14 -8.15
N MET A 12 -8.24 -2.53 -7.67
CA MET A 12 -8.41 -3.27 -6.42
C MET A 12 -7.73 -4.64 -6.48
N ARG A 13 -7.90 -5.39 -7.57
CA ARG A 13 -7.24 -6.69 -7.74
C ARG A 13 -5.73 -6.58 -7.66
N ILE A 14 -5.17 -5.66 -8.45
CA ILE A 14 -3.72 -5.42 -8.45
C ILE A 14 -3.27 -4.98 -7.04
N ALA A 15 -4.03 -4.11 -6.36
CA ALA A 15 -3.72 -3.69 -4.99
C ALA A 15 -3.65 -4.88 -4.01
N THR A 16 -4.63 -5.78 -4.07
CA THR A 16 -4.66 -6.97 -3.20
C THR A 16 -3.54 -7.96 -3.51
N GLU A 17 -3.14 -8.11 -4.77
CA GLU A 17 -1.97 -8.92 -5.13
C GLU A 17 -0.69 -8.37 -4.51
N HIS A 18 -0.52 -7.04 -4.50
CA HIS A 18 0.64 -6.40 -3.86
C HIS A 18 0.64 -6.63 -2.34
N ALA A 19 -0.51 -6.44 -1.69
CA ALA A 19 -0.65 -6.67 -0.26
C ALA A 19 -0.40 -8.14 0.11
N TYR A 20 -0.95 -9.08 -0.66
CA TYR A 20 -0.72 -10.51 -0.48
C TYR A 20 0.77 -10.86 -0.61
N CYS A 21 1.46 -10.33 -1.63
CA CYS A 21 2.89 -10.52 -1.76
C CYS A 21 3.67 -9.95 -0.56
N ALA A 22 3.27 -8.78 -0.06
CA ALA A 22 3.92 -8.15 1.09
C ALA A 22 3.77 -8.98 2.36
N GLU A 23 2.55 -9.45 2.62
CA GLU A 23 2.23 -10.33 3.73
C GLU A 23 3.00 -11.65 3.64
N TYR A 24 3.07 -12.26 2.45
CA TYR A 24 3.83 -13.48 2.22
C TYR A 24 5.34 -13.34 2.50
N LEU A 25 5.90 -12.14 2.33
CA LEU A 25 7.31 -11.86 2.55
C LEU A 25 7.66 -11.53 4.01
N LEU A 26 6.67 -11.28 4.87
CA LEU A 26 6.86 -10.88 6.26
C LEU A 26 7.34 -12.03 7.19
N PRO A 27 6.85 -13.29 7.07
CA PRO A 27 7.29 -14.40 7.89
C PRO A 27 8.81 -14.61 7.87
N GLY A 28 9.34 -15.25 8.92
CA GLY A 28 10.77 -15.56 9.00
C GLY A 28 11.64 -14.32 9.21
N ASN A 29 11.12 -13.29 9.91
CA ASN A 29 11.79 -12.01 10.13
C ASN A 29 12.11 -11.29 8.81
N ALA A 30 11.21 -11.37 7.82
CA ALA A 30 11.40 -10.78 6.50
C ALA A 30 12.74 -11.14 5.85
N LYS A 31 13.12 -12.43 5.93
CA LYS A 31 14.29 -12.98 5.26
C LYS A 31 13.87 -14.14 4.38
N VAL A 32 14.24 -14.07 3.10
CA VAL A 32 14.03 -15.16 2.15
C VAL A 32 15.36 -15.83 1.85
N THR A 33 15.40 -17.15 2.01
CA THR A 33 16.56 -17.97 1.65
C THR A 33 16.56 -18.18 0.15
N MET A 34 17.54 -17.59 -0.54
CA MET A 34 17.76 -17.82 -1.96
C MET A 34 18.63 -19.05 -2.18
N TYR A 35 18.57 -19.64 -3.38
CA TYR A 35 19.50 -20.69 -3.79
C TYR A 35 20.95 -20.21 -3.60
N GLY A 36 21.68 -20.85 -2.69
CA GLY A 36 23.08 -20.50 -2.37
C GLY A 36 23.33 -19.90 -1.00
N ASP A 37 22.44 -20.11 -0.02
CA ASP A 37 22.63 -19.76 1.41
C ASP A 37 22.75 -18.24 1.69
N SER A 38 22.34 -17.41 0.73
CA SER A 38 22.22 -15.97 0.89
C SER A 38 20.81 -15.62 1.38
N ASN A 39 20.73 -15.10 2.61
CA ASN A 39 19.49 -14.54 3.15
C ASN A 39 19.32 -13.12 2.61
N CYS A 40 18.23 -12.88 1.87
CA CYS A 40 17.87 -11.55 1.37
C CYS A 40 16.88 -10.89 2.34
N ASP A 41 17.14 -9.64 2.72
CA ASP A 41 16.22 -8.83 3.52
C ASP A 41 15.08 -8.29 2.66
N THR A 42 13.84 -8.63 3.01
CA THR A 42 12.65 -8.31 2.22
C THR A 42 11.87 -7.12 2.75
N LEU A 43 12.25 -6.53 3.90
CA LEU A 43 11.58 -5.35 4.46
C LEU A 43 11.47 -4.21 3.46
N ALA A 44 12.49 -4.09 2.61
CA ALA A 44 12.46 -3.12 1.56
C ALA A 44 11.34 -3.41 0.52
N ALA A 45 11.27 -4.65 0.04
CA ALA A 45 10.23 -5.07 -0.89
C ALA A 45 8.82 -4.89 -0.29
N ILE A 46 8.63 -5.27 0.98
CA ILE A 46 7.35 -5.16 1.70
C ILE A 46 6.84 -3.72 1.66
N THR A 47 7.66 -2.74 2.06
CA THR A 47 7.23 -1.34 2.05
C THR A 47 6.89 -0.80 0.66
N THR A 48 7.58 -1.25 -0.40
CA THR A 48 7.22 -0.85 -1.77
C THR A 48 5.91 -1.49 -2.24
N LEU A 49 5.70 -2.77 -1.92
CA LEU A 49 4.46 -3.47 -2.23
C LEU A 49 3.27 -2.83 -1.51
N MET A 50 3.43 -2.52 -0.22
CA MET A 50 2.39 -1.86 0.56
C MET A 50 2.10 -0.45 0.07
N TYR A 51 3.12 0.32 -0.32
CA TYR A 51 2.90 1.64 -0.94
C TYR A 51 1.99 1.53 -2.18
N ALA A 52 2.30 0.59 -3.07
CA ALA A 52 1.50 0.35 -4.26
C ALA A 52 0.07 -0.12 -3.92
N ALA A 53 -0.07 -1.02 -2.95
CA ALA A 53 -1.37 -1.52 -2.49
C ALA A 53 -2.28 -0.38 -2.00
N PHE A 54 -1.80 0.48 -1.11
CA PHE A 54 -2.58 1.63 -0.63
C PHE A 54 -2.89 2.63 -1.74
N GLU A 55 -1.90 2.96 -2.57
CA GLU A 55 -2.07 3.92 -3.65
C GLU A 55 -3.15 3.48 -4.63
N LEU A 56 -3.12 2.21 -5.05
CA LEU A 56 -4.10 1.64 -5.97
C LEU A 56 -5.49 1.52 -5.35
N THR A 57 -5.56 1.14 -4.07
CA THR A 57 -6.84 1.05 -3.32
C THR A 57 -7.52 2.41 -3.24
N PHE A 58 -6.80 3.46 -2.84
CA PHE A 58 -7.37 4.80 -2.75
C PHE A 58 -7.71 5.39 -4.12
N LYS A 59 -6.93 5.06 -5.15
CA LYS A 59 -7.30 5.38 -6.54
C LYS A 59 -8.62 4.74 -6.91
N ALA A 60 -8.81 3.45 -6.61
CA ALA A 60 -10.04 2.73 -6.89
C ALA A 60 -11.25 3.34 -6.17
N TYR A 61 -11.14 3.62 -4.87
CA TYR A 61 -12.24 4.19 -4.08
C TYR A 61 -12.68 5.56 -4.62
N LEU A 62 -11.74 6.48 -4.82
CA LEU A 62 -12.05 7.82 -5.35
C LEU A 62 -12.53 7.79 -6.81
N LEU A 63 -12.03 6.85 -7.63
CA LEU A 63 -12.51 6.68 -9.00
C LEU A 63 -13.95 6.16 -9.00
N HIS A 64 -14.30 5.27 -8.07
CA HIS A 64 -15.65 4.76 -7.90
C HIS A 64 -16.60 5.85 -7.39
N GLU A 65 -16.25 6.53 -6.28
CA GLU A 65 -17.12 7.50 -5.62
C GLU A 65 -17.27 8.82 -6.38
N HIS A 66 -16.17 9.35 -6.93
CA HIS A 66 -16.18 10.68 -7.54
C HIS A 66 -16.05 10.67 -9.06
N LYS A 67 -15.85 9.50 -9.69
CA LYS A 67 -15.58 9.37 -11.13
C LYS A 67 -14.42 10.24 -11.61
N LYS A 68 -13.51 10.60 -10.70
CA LYS A 68 -12.35 11.46 -10.99
C LYS A 68 -11.17 10.61 -11.40
N ASN A 69 -10.54 10.96 -12.52
CA ASN A 69 -9.27 10.34 -12.91
C ASN A 69 -8.12 10.89 -12.04
N ASN A 70 -7.80 10.14 -11.00
CA ASN A 70 -6.74 10.39 -10.04
C ASN A 70 -5.56 9.42 -10.20
N GLN A 71 -5.50 8.65 -11.29
CA GLN A 71 -4.51 7.58 -11.44
C GLN A 71 -3.06 8.10 -11.50
N HIS A 72 -2.87 9.40 -11.77
CA HIS A 72 -1.57 10.09 -11.72
C HIS A 72 -1.14 10.51 -10.31
N LYS A 73 -2.07 10.57 -9.34
CA LYS A 73 -1.77 11.01 -7.98
C LYS A 73 -0.95 9.97 -7.23
N ASN A 74 -0.05 10.45 -6.38
CA ASN A 74 0.70 9.62 -5.46
C ASN A 74 -0.04 9.46 -4.12
N LEU A 75 0.44 8.56 -3.25
CA LEU A 75 -0.20 8.28 -1.96
C LEU A 75 -0.43 9.53 -1.08
N MET A 76 0.52 10.46 -1.00
CA MET A 76 0.35 11.69 -0.22
C MET A 76 -0.77 12.58 -0.79
N GLU A 77 -0.76 12.78 -2.11
CA GLU A 77 -1.79 13.57 -2.79
C GLU A 77 -3.18 12.94 -2.65
N LEU A 78 -3.27 11.61 -2.58
CA LEU A 78 -4.52 10.88 -2.35
C LEU A 78 -5.04 11.10 -0.93
N LEU A 79 -4.17 11.00 0.09
CA LEU A 79 -4.50 11.26 1.49
C LEU A 79 -5.02 12.68 1.74
N GLU A 80 -4.49 13.65 1.00
CA GLU A 80 -4.90 15.06 1.06
C GLU A 80 -6.15 15.35 0.24
N SER A 81 -6.53 14.47 -0.69
CA SER A 81 -7.59 14.73 -1.66
C SER A 81 -9.03 14.59 -1.16
N GLY A 82 -9.23 14.57 0.16
CA GLY A 82 -10.56 14.49 0.77
C GLY A 82 -11.18 13.09 0.67
N LEU A 83 -10.36 12.04 0.65
CA LEU A 83 -10.82 10.67 0.80
C LEU A 83 -11.56 10.56 2.16
N GLU A 84 -12.88 10.36 2.12
CA GLU A 84 -13.76 10.24 3.30
C GLU A 84 -13.62 8.87 3.99
N LEU A 85 -12.40 8.33 4.04
CA LEU A 85 -12.12 7.19 4.91
C LEU A 85 -11.98 7.69 6.35
N GLU A 86 -12.69 7.02 7.27
CA GLU A 86 -12.61 7.22 8.72
C GLU A 86 -11.29 6.69 9.30
N LEU A 87 -10.17 7.13 8.75
CA LEU A 87 -8.82 6.81 9.23
C LEU A 87 -8.52 7.62 10.49
N SER A 88 -8.06 6.91 11.53
CA SER A 88 -7.58 7.55 12.75
C SER A 88 -6.35 8.42 12.48
N HIS A 89 -5.98 9.26 13.46
CA HIS A 89 -4.75 10.03 13.38
C HIS A 89 -3.51 9.13 13.20
N GLU A 90 -3.48 7.97 13.87
CA GLU A 90 -2.33 7.06 13.81
C GLU A 90 -2.24 6.36 12.45
N ASP A 91 -3.37 5.94 11.88
CA ASP A 91 -3.42 5.36 10.53
C ASP A 91 -2.89 6.35 9.49
N ARG A 92 -3.30 7.62 9.59
CA ARG A 92 -2.81 8.69 8.70
C ARG A 92 -1.31 8.93 8.88
N LYS A 93 -0.80 8.80 10.09
CA LYS A 93 0.62 8.93 10.40
C LYS A 93 1.42 7.78 9.76
N LEU A 94 0.96 6.53 9.90
CA LEU A 94 1.58 5.36 9.26
C LEU A 94 1.66 5.51 7.73
N LEU A 95 0.58 5.96 7.08
CA LEU A 95 0.55 6.16 5.63
C LEU A 95 1.49 7.29 5.17
N LYS A 96 1.63 8.35 5.96
CA LYS A 96 2.61 9.41 5.71
C LYS A 96 4.05 8.89 5.85
N TYR A 97 4.32 8.04 6.85
CA TYR A 97 5.63 7.39 6.99
C TYR A 97 5.94 6.48 5.80
N LEU A 98 4.96 5.66 5.36
CA LEU A 98 5.08 4.82 4.17
C LEU A 98 5.46 5.65 2.93
N ALA A 99 4.77 6.78 2.73
CA ALA A 99 5.01 7.63 1.58
C ALA A 99 6.38 8.31 1.61
N ARG A 100 6.84 8.75 2.79
CA ARG A 100 8.19 9.29 2.99
C ARG A 100 9.26 8.23 2.73
N HIS A 101 9.05 7.01 3.20
CA HIS A 101 9.98 5.90 2.97
C HIS A 101 10.14 5.57 1.48
N GLN A 102 9.05 5.64 0.70
CA GLN A 102 9.13 5.45 -0.75
C GLN A 102 9.82 6.62 -1.46
N ALA A 103 9.70 7.86 -0.95
CA ALA A 103 10.46 9.01 -1.45
C ALA A 103 11.96 8.91 -1.14
N PHE A 104 12.32 8.33 0.02
CA PHE A 104 13.72 8.08 0.39
C PHE A 104 14.46 7.24 -0.64
N ARG A 105 13.83 6.17 -1.12
CA ARG A 105 14.39 5.32 -2.18
C ARG A 105 14.62 6.02 -3.51
N LYS A 106 14.01 7.20 -3.72
CA LYS A 106 14.23 8.05 -4.88
C LYS A 106 15.34 9.09 -4.65
N GLY A 107 16.12 8.95 -3.58
CA GLY A 107 17.29 9.78 -3.28
C GLY A 107 16.99 11.01 -2.42
N VAL A 108 15.85 11.07 -1.74
CA VAL A 108 15.52 12.14 -0.79
C VAL A 108 15.88 11.70 0.62
N ASP A 109 16.98 12.20 1.17
CA ASP A 109 17.56 11.69 2.42
C ASP A 109 16.66 11.99 3.64
N TYR A 110 16.20 10.93 4.32
CA TYR A 110 15.41 10.96 5.56
C TYR A 110 15.87 9.78 6.42
N GLU A 111 16.41 10.06 7.62
CA GLU A 111 16.64 9.04 8.65
C GLU A 111 15.28 8.64 9.25
N LEU A 112 14.62 7.65 8.64
CA LEU A 112 13.25 7.23 9.03
C LEU A 112 13.22 6.11 10.08
N TRP A 113 14.28 5.31 10.18
CA TRP A 113 14.34 4.12 11.04
C TRP A 113 15.62 4.17 11.85
N GLU A 114 15.55 3.91 13.16
CA GLU A 114 16.75 3.83 14.00
C GLU A 114 17.48 2.50 13.74
N ASP A 115 16.71 1.42 13.59
CA ASP A 115 17.24 0.12 13.19
C ASP A 115 16.30 -0.71 12.29
N ARG A 116 16.74 -1.94 12.00
CA ARG A 116 15.98 -2.89 11.18
C ARG A 116 14.72 -3.41 11.89
N GLN A 117 14.75 -3.53 13.21
CA GLN A 117 13.62 -4.02 14.00
C GLN A 117 12.49 -2.99 14.00
N ASP A 118 12.81 -1.69 14.01
CA ASP A 118 11.82 -0.63 13.81
C ASP A 118 11.13 -0.73 12.45
N LEU A 119 11.92 -0.90 11.38
CA LEU A 119 11.36 -1.09 10.04
C LEU A 119 10.52 -2.37 9.93
N HIS A 120 10.92 -3.44 10.61
CA HIS A 120 10.11 -4.66 10.69
C HIS A 120 8.79 -4.42 11.43
N GLY A 121 8.82 -3.76 12.59
CA GLY A 121 7.62 -3.39 13.35
C GLY A 121 6.66 -2.57 12.49
N PHE A 122 7.18 -1.57 11.78
CA PHE A 122 6.40 -0.79 10.81
C PHE A 122 5.80 -1.64 9.69
N CYS A 123 6.54 -2.64 9.17
CA CYS A 123 6.00 -3.54 8.15
C CYS A 123 4.82 -4.37 8.65
N VAL A 124 4.82 -4.76 9.93
CA VAL A 124 3.66 -5.43 10.54
C VAL A 124 2.48 -4.45 10.61
N GLU A 125 2.69 -3.28 11.22
CA GLU A 125 1.63 -2.27 11.43
C GLU A 125 0.98 -1.81 10.11
N ILE A 126 1.78 -1.67 9.05
CA ILE A 126 1.28 -1.20 7.75
C ILE A 126 0.46 -2.26 7.00
N ILE A 127 0.77 -3.55 7.21
CA ILE A 127 -0.03 -4.67 6.69
C ILE A 127 -1.37 -4.74 7.45
N GLU A 128 -1.34 -4.69 8.78
CA GLU A 128 -2.57 -4.66 9.59
C GLU A 128 -3.45 -3.46 9.27
N LEU A 129 -2.85 -2.30 8.98
CA LEU A 129 -3.60 -1.13 8.51
C LEU A 129 -4.30 -1.40 7.19
N TYR A 130 -3.66 -2.11 6.27
CA TYR A 130 -4.24 -2.40 4.97
C TYR A 130 -5.48 -3.29 5.10
N GLU A 131 -5.43 -4.30 5.97
CA GLU A 131 -6.59 -5.13 6.29
C GLU A 131 -7.76 -4.30 6.81
N ARG A 132 -7.50 -3.36 7.74
CA ARG A 132 -8.54 -2.45 8.24
C ARG A 132 -9.12 -1.57 7.12
N VAL A 133 -8.27 -1.05 6.23
CA VAL A 133 -8.71 -0.25 5.08
C VAL A 133 -9.56 -1.05 4.09
N GLN A 134 -9.26 -2.34 3.92
CA GLN A 134 -10.10 -3.23 3.10
C GLN A 134 -11.50 -3.41 3.71
N GLN A 135 -11.65 -3.36 5.03
CA GLN A 135 -12.97 -3.38 5.68
C GLN A 135 -13.77 -2.08 5.49
N LEU A 136 -13.11 -1.00 5.06
CA LEU A 136 -13.75 0.29 4.76
C LEU A 136 -14.12 0.43 3.27
N MET A 137 -14.13 -0.67 2.52
CA MET A 137 -14.51 -0.66 1.10
C MET A 137 -15.96 -0.18 0.93
N PRO A 138 -16.24 0.73 -0.02
CA PRO A 138 -17.61 1.12 -0.36
C PRO A 138 -18.46 -0.11 -0.74
N ILE A 139 -19.69 -0.18 -0.22
CA ILE A 139 -20.57 -1.37 -0.35
C ILE A 139 -20.86 -1.68 -1.82
N GLU A 140 -21.03 -0.64 -2.64
CA GLU A 140 -21.26 -0.76 -4.08
C GLU A 140 -20.10 -1.50 -4.75
N LEU A 141 -18.86 -1.14 -4.39
CA LEU A 141 -17.65 -1.78 -4.89
C LEU A 141 -17.46 -3.18 -4.30
N GLN A 142 -17.86 -3.39 -3.04
CA GLN A 142 -17.77 -4.68 -2.37
C GLN A 142 -18.59 -5.76 -3.08
N SER A 143 -19.81 -5.42 -3.52
CA SER A 143 -20.69 -6.35 -4.24
C SER A 143 -20.11 -6.80 -5.59
N GLU A 144 -19.47 -5.87 -6.31
CA GLU A 144 -18.79 -6.15 -7.58
C GLU A 144 -17.47 -6.91 -7.37
N TYR A 145 -16.77 -6.64 -6.27
CA TYR A 145 -15.48 -7.28 -5.97
C TYR A 145 -15.66 -8.73 -5.50
N GLN A 146 -16.69 -9.02 -4.70
CA GLN A 146 -16.98 -10.36 -4.18
C GLN A 146 -17.70 -11.29 -5.17
N SER A 147 -18.25 -10.75 -6.26
CA SER A 147 -19.01 -11.52 -7.25
C SER A 147 -18.16 -12.14 -8.36
N VAL A 148 -16.82 -11.99 -8.31
CA VAL A 148 -15.88 -12.52 -9.29
C VAL A 148 -14.84 -13.42 -8.62
#